data_AF-A0A183PPQ5-F1
#
_entry.id   AF-A0A183PPQ5-F1
#
_cell.length_a   1.000
_cell.length_b   1.000
_cell.length_c   1.000
_cell.angle_alpha   90.00
_cell.angle_beta   90.00
_cell.angle_gamma   90.00
#
_symmetry.space_group_name_H-M   'P 1'
#
loop_
_entity.id
_entity.type
_entity.pdbx_description
1 polymer ?
#
loop_
_entity_poly.entity_id
_entity_poly.type
_entity_poly.pdbx_seq_one_letter_code
_entity_poly.pdbx_strand_id
1 'polypeptide(L)'
;MLDSFTCSRIILNTNGSRALRLFSLEFANIHSLPIVNQPEDISLIVTGLTTRLLLFERSRVTDRPEGEPNFHIFYYMLAGLDEESRLVFPEDKISAKKFWQQLCHDAELLQFDIKNEWLTGGITRLLAVIYHLGCAGYCNELNEKNLLYFTNYQSAQYAAYLLHCSLDTLNELIFYPVLRKPTTNHYYYHHHHIENNNDNQYCIKWTAKNCLHAFVQDLYNMIIDILISLINRYVYLFI
;
A
#
# COMPACT_ATOMS: atom_id res chain seq x y z
N MET A 1 9.05 11.76 -3.55
CA MET A 1 8.67 10.44 -2.97
C MET A 1 7.15 10.12 -2.87
N LEU A 2 6.36 10.72 -1.96
CA LEU A 2 4.98 10.26 -1.67
C LEU A 2 4.01 10.27 -2.86
N ASP A 3 4.14 11.22 -3.78
CA ASP A 3 3.31 11.28 -5.00
C ASP A 3 3.41 9.99 -5.82
N SER A 4 4.59 9.40 -5.92
CA SER A 4 4.78 8.16 -6.67
C SER A 4 3.91 7.01 -6.17
N PHE A 5 3.59 6.98 -4.87
CA PHE A 5 2.80 5.94 -4.22
C PHE A 5 1.32 6.31 -4.03
N THR A 6 0.98 7.60 -4.12
CA THR A 6 -0.38 8.07 -3.78
C THR A 6 -1.08 8.75 -4.95
N CYS A 7 -0.40 8.95 -6.06
CA CYS A 7 -0.95 9.52 -7.27
C CYS A 7 -1.02 8.50 -8.41
N SER A 8 -1.99 8.71 -9.29
CA SER A 8 -2.17 7.96 -10.52
C SER A 8 -2.63 8.90 -11.63
N ARG A 9 -2.36 8.53 -12.88
CA ARG A 9 -2.99 9.19 -14.04
C ARG A 9 -4.47 8.84 -14.05
N ILE A 10 -5.32 9.84 -14.20
CA ILE A 10 -6.77 9.77 -14.37
C ILE A 10 -7.15 10.54 -15.64
N ILE A 11 -8.38 10.37 -16.13
CA ILE A 11 -8.81 10.91 -17.44
C ILE A 11 -8.49 12.40 -17.62
N LEU A 12 -8.67 13.21 -16.58
CA LEU A 12 -8.50 14.67 -16.63
C LEU A 12 -7.22 15.18 -15.96
N ASN A 13 -6.39 14.30 -15.38
CA ASN A 13 -5.18 14.70 -14.65
C ASN A 13 -4.14 13.58 -14.71
N THR A 14 -2.97 13.89 -15.27
CA THR A 14 -1.89 12.92 -15.44
C THR A 14 -1.17 12.52 -14.15
N ASN A 15 -1.38 13.27 -13.06
CA ASN A 15 -0.81 13.02 -11.73
C ASN A 15 -1.85 13.35 -10.64
N GLY A 16 -3.01 12.69 -10.69
CA GLY A 16 -4.11 12.89 -9.76
C GLY A 16 -3.82 12.26 -8.40
N SER A 17 -3.86 13.05 -7.32
CA SER A 17 -3.71 12.53 -5.97
C SER A 17 -4.93 11.70 -5.55
N ARG A 18 -4.67 10.54 -4.95
CA ARG A 18 -5.68 9.61 -4.44
C ARG A 18 -5.69 9.52 -2.91
N ALA A 19 -5.12 10.50 -2.27
CA ALA A 19 -5.13 10.67 -0.83
C ALA A 19 -5.13 12.16 -0.48
N LEU A 20 -5.61 12.47 0.72
CA LEU A 20 -5.39 13.77 1.34
C LEU A 20 -4.08 13.71 2.12
N ARG A 21 -3.18 14.66 1.88
CA ARG A 21 -1.92 14.81 2.61
C ARG A 21 -2.01 16.02 3.52
N LEU A 22 -1.74 15.81 4.80
CA LEU A 22 -1.66 16.87 5.79
C LEU A 22 -0.22 16.98 6.30
N PHE A 23 0.37 18.15 6.13
CA PHE A 23 1.69 18.49 6.66
C PHE A 23 1.50 19.47 7.82
N SER A 24 2.02 19.13 8.99
CA SER A 24 1.99 19.98 10.18
C SER A 24 3.41 20.43 10.49
N LEU A 25 3.66 21.74 10.43
CA LEU A 25 4.95 22.34 10.78
C LEU A 25 4.89 22.87 12.22
N GLU A 26 5.92 22.56 12.99
CA GLU A 26 6.12 23.08 14.34
C GLU A 26 7.21 24.14 14.32
N PHE A 27 7.02 25.22 15.08
CA PHE A 27 7.95 26.34 15.15
C PHE A 27 8.29 26.65 16.60
N ALA A 28 9.55 27.01 16.85
CA ALA A 28 9.98 27.59 18.13
C ALA A 28 10.63 28.95 17.91
N ASN A 29 10.53 29.82 18.91
CA ASN A 29 11.22 31.09 18.94
C ASN A 29 12.68 30.89 19.38
N ILE A 30 13.62 31.47 18.64
CA ILE A 30 15.06 31.42 18.97
C ILE A 30 15.37 32.29 20.20
N HIS A 31 14.58 33.35 20.43
CA HIS A 31 14.74 34.26 21.55
C HIS A 31 13.74 33.93 22.67
N SER A 32 14.23 33.30 23.73
CA SER A 32 13.43 32.90 24.91
C SER A 32 13.36 33.98 25.99
N LEU A 33 14.09 35.09 25.85
CA LEU A 33 14.11 36.19 26.81
C LEU A 33 13.91 37.53 26.09
N PRO A 34 12.94 38.35 26.53
CA PRO A 34 12.79 39.70 26.00
C PRO A 34 14.03 40.53 26.38
N ILE A 35 14.76 41.01 25.38
CA ILE A 35 15.82 42.00 25.60
C ILE A 35 15.11 43.33 25.86
N VAL A 36 15.21 43.83 27.09
CA VAL A 36 14.60 45.09 27.51
C VAL A 36 15.06 46.22 26.57
N ASN A 37 14.10 46.94 25.97
CA ASN A 37 14.28 48.09 25.06
C ASN A 37 14.69 47.79 23.61
N GLN A 38 14.48 46.58 23.09
CA GLN A 38 14.56 46.31 21.63
C GLN A 38 13.20 45.86 21.09
N PRO A 39 12.86 46.18 19.82
CA PRO A 39 11.68 45.62 19.18
C PRO A 39 11.78 44.08 19.21
N GLU A 40 10.67 43.40 19.47
CA GLU A 40 10.63 41.94 19.45
C GLU A 40 10.83 41.45 18.02
N ASP A 41 12.09 41.17 17.65
CA ASP A 41 12.39 40.41 16.45
C ASP A 41 11.99 38.95 16.71
N ILE A 42 10.74 38.60 16.35
CA ILE A 42 10.26 37.22 16.42
C ILE A 42 10.99 36.41 15.34
N SER A 43 12.08 35.76 15.74
CA SER A 43 12.81 34.81 14.90
C SER A 43 12.31 33.40 15.19
N LEU A 44 11.56 32.83 14.24
CA LEU A 44 11.06 31.46 14.32
C LEU A 44 11.98 30.51 13.56
N ILE A 45 12.26 29.36 14.15
CA ILE A 45 12.84 28.21 13.47
C ILE A 45 11.80 27.10 13.39
N VAL A 46 11.82 26.36 12.29
CA VAL A 46 11.07 25.12 12.18
C VAL A 46 11.72 24.13 13.16
N THR A 47 10.92 23.53 14.04
CA THR A 47 11.36 22.52 15.03
C THR A 47 10.84 21.12 14.71
N GLY A 48 9.88 21.01 13.80
CA GLY A 48 9.31 19.72 13.41
C GLY A 48 8.46 19.80 12.16
N LEU A 49 8.33 18.65 11.49
CA LEU A 49 7.35 18.42 10.43
C LEU A 49 6.72 17.03 10.64
N THR A 50 5.40 16.99 10.74
CA THR A 50 4.62 15.74 10.76
C THR A 50 3.83 15.61 9.48
N THR A 51 3.97 14.47 8.81
CA THR A 51 3.17 14.10 7.65
C THR A 51 2.11 13.08 8.04
N ARG A 52 0.86 13.33 7.64
CA ARG A 52 -0.27 12.40 7.76
C ARG A 52 -0.93 12.19 6.40
N LEU A 53 -1.35 10.96 6.14
CA LEU A 53 -2.13 10.60 4.97
C LEU A 53 -3.54 10.18 5.40
N LEU A 54 -4.55 10.76 4.75
CA LEU A 54 -5.96 10.54 5.06
C LEU A 54 -6.71 10.19 3.77
N LEU A 55 -7.84 9.47 3.90
CA LEU A 55 -8.74 9.13 2.79
C LEU A 55 -8.03 8.50 1.59
N PHE A 56 -7.02 7.66 1.85
CA PHE A 56 -6.25 7.00 0.81
C PHE A 56 -7.12 5.95 0.09
N GLU A 57 -7.29 6.09 -1.22
CA GLU A 57 -8.03 5.16 -2.08
C GLU A 57 -7.21 3.88 -2.34
N ARG A 58 -6.94 3.13 -1.28
CA ARG A 58 -6.18 1.87 -1.36
C ARG A 58 -6.79 0.85 -2.32
N SER A 59 -8.11 0.87 -2.52
CA SER A 59 -8.81 -0.07 -3.41
C SER A 59 -8.32 -0.01 -4.86
N ARG A 60 -7.77 1.12 -5.31
CA ARG A 60 -7.23 1.28 -6.67
C ARG A 60 -6.12 0.29 -7.01
N VAL A 61 -5.39 -0.20 -6.00
CA VAL A 61 -4.32 -1.19 -6.23
C VAL A 61 -4.86 -2.49 -6.82
N THR A 62 -6.10 -2.85 -6.53
CA THR A 62 -6.75 -4.10 -6.98
C THR A 62 -7.92 -3.87 -7.93
N ASP A 63 -8.68 -2.81 -7.73
CA ASP A 63 -9.86 -2.44 -8.52
C ASP A 63 -9.61 -1.09 -9.21
N ARG A 64 -9.03 -1.15 -10.40
CA ARG A 64 -8.76 0.04 -11.22
C ARG A 64 -10.03 0.49 -11.94
N PRO A 65 -10.36 1.79 -11.94
CA PRO A 65 -11.38 2.32 -12.82
C PRO A 65 -11.05 2.02 -14.29
N GLU A 66 -12.09 1.82 -15.10
CA GLU A 66 -11.94 1.50 -16.51
C GLU A 66 -11.18 2.62 -17.25
N GLY A 67 -10.16 2.25 -18.01
CA GLY A 67 -9.32 3.19 -18.74
C GLY A 67 -8.28 3.94 -17.89
N GLU A 68 -8.24 3.74 -16.58
CA GLU A 68 -7.25 4.38 -15.70
C GLU A 68 -6.12 3.42 -15.28
N PRO A 69 -4.85 3.87 -15.28
CA PRO A 69 -3.74 3.12 -14.73
C PRO A 69 -3.78 3.02 -13.20
N ASN A 70 -2.91 2.17 -12.66
CA ASN A 70 -2.67 2.07 -11.22
C ASN A 70 -1.80 3.24 -10.72
N PHE A 71 -1.40 3.20 -9.43
CA PHE A 71 -0.42 4.13 -8.87
C PHE A 71 0.89 4.14 -9.66
N HIS A 72 1.50 5.32 -9.76
CA HIS A 72 2.69 5.54 -10.57
C HIS A 72 3.86 4.61 -10.22
N ILE A 73 4.02 4.28 -8.93
CA ILE A 73 5.13 3.47 -8.43
C ILE A 73 5.26 2.11 -9.13
N PHE A 74 4.17 1.46 -9.51
CA PHE A 74 4.23 0.18 -10.21
C PHE A 74 4.89 0.32 -11.57
N TYR A 75 4.60 1.41 -12.29
CA TYR A 75 5.19 1.70 -13.59
C TYR A 75 6.66 2.12 -13.46
N TYR A 76 6.99 2.89 -12.41
CA TYR A 76 8.36 3.29 -12.13
C TYR A 76 9.22 2.08 -11.78
N MET A 77 8.74 1.21 -10.88
CA MET A 77 9.42 -0.03 -10.51
C MET A 77 9.67 -0.91 -11.74
N LEU A 78 8.66 -1.14 -12.58
CA LEU A 78 8.82 -1.98 -13.77
C LEU A 78 9.82 -1.38 -14.78
N ALA A 79 9.78 -0.08 -15.02
CA ALA A 79 10.75 0.59 -15.89
C ALA A 79 12.18 0.62 -15.33
N GLY A 80 12.29 0.63 -14.00
CA GLY A 80 13.56 0.67 -13.27
C GLY A 80 14.24 -0.69 -13.13
N LEU A 81 13.46 -1.76 -12.97
CA LEU A 81 13.96 -3.13 -12.75
C LEU A 81 14.08 -3.96 -14.02
N ASP A 82 13.30 -3.66 -15.06
CA ASP A 82 13.25 -4.45 -16.29
C ASP A 82 13.34 -3.55 -17.54
N GLU A 83 14.43 -3.73 -18.30
CA GLU A 83 14.64 -3.01 -19.56
C GLU A 83 13.69 -3.46 -20.67
N GLU A 84 13.02 -4.62 -20.56
CA GLU A 84 12.03 -5.13 -21.52
C GLU A 84 10.58 -4.90 -21.10
N SER A 85 10.34 -4.18 -20.00
CA SER A 85 8.99 -3.92 -19.48
C SER A 85 8.04 -3.39 -20.56
N ARG A 86 6.87 -4.04 -20.69
CA ARG A 86 5.81 -3.76 -21.68
C ARG A 86 4.97 -2.54 -21.29
N LEU A 87 5.60 -1.38 -21.17
CA LEU A 87 4.87 -0.12 -21.01
C LEU A 87 4.25 0.29 -22.34
N VAL A 88 3.04 0.87 -22.28
CA VAL A 88 2.22 1.20 -23.47
C VAL A 88 2.94 2.16 -24.41
N PHE A 89 3.76 3.07 -23.88
CA PHE A 89 4.50 4.06 -24.67
C PHE A 89 5.99 4.11 -24.28
N PRO A 90 6.91 4.16 -25.25
CA PRO A 90 8.35 4.29 -24.99
C PRO A 90 8.73 5.57 -24.21
N GLU A 91 8.05 6.69 -24.45
CA GLU A 91 8.29 7.97 -23.76
C GLU A 91 7.90 7.92 -22.28
N ASP A 92 6.80 7.22 -21.97
CA ASP A 92 6.38 6.94 -20.60
C ASP A 92 7.43 6.05 -19.89
N LYS A 93 8.08 5.13 -20.62
CA LYS A 93 9.13 4.25 -20.07
C LYS A 93 10.39 5.02 -19.69
N ILE A 94 10.89 5.92 -20.53
CA ILE A 94 12.07 6.74 -20.22
C ILE A 94 11.79 7.61 -18.99
N SER A 95 10.63 8.25 -18.95
CA SER A 95 10.22 9.09 -17.83
C SER A 95 10.08 8.28 -16.54
N ALA A 96 9.43 7.12 -16.61
CA ALA A 96 9.27 6.20 -15.48
C ALA A 96 10.62 5.71 -14.92
N LYS A 97 11.60 5.39 -15.79
CA LYS A 97 12.95 5.01 -15.36
C LYS A 97 13.66 6.15 -14.62
N LYS A 98 13.52 7.40 -15.09
CA LYS A 98 14.05 8.57 -14.39
C LYS A 98 13.38 8.78 -13.02
N PHE A 99 12.06 8.64 -12.94
CA PHE A 99 11.36 8.74 -11.66
C PHE A 99 11.77 7.64 -10.68
N TRP A 100 12.02 6.41 -11.16
CA TRP A 100 12.58 5.34 -10.34
C TRP A 100 13.95 5.70 -9.77
N GLN A 101 14.86 6.19 -10.62
CA GLN A 101 16.19 6.63 -10.18
C GLN A 101 16.10 7.76 -9.14
N GLN A 102 15.21 8.73 -9.35
CA GLN A 102 14.95 9.79 -8.40
C GLN A 102 14.41 9.24 -7.07
N LEU A 103 13.54 8.25 -7.08
CA LEU A 103 13.03 7.63 -5.85
C LEU A 103 14.11 6.90 -5.06
N CYS A 104 15.04 6.21 -5.74
CA CYS A 104 16.19 5.61 -5.07
C CYS A 104 17.06 6.69 -4.43
N HIS A 105 17.29 7.81 -5.11
CA HIS A 105 18.03 8.95 -4.55
C HIS A 105 17.28 9.59 -3.37
N ASP A 106 15.97 9.82 -3.48
CA ASP A 106 15.12 10.33 -2.39
C ASP A 106 15.21 9.41 -1.16
N ALA A 107 15.21 8.09 -1.36
CA ALA A 107 15.34 7.12 -0.28
C ALA A 107 16.71 7.22 0.42
N GLU A 108 17.80 7.36 -0.34
CA GLU A 108 19.14 7.60 0.22
C GLU A 108 19.21 8.92 1.02
N LEU A 109 18.60 9.99 0.50
CA LEU A 109 18.53 11.27 1.19
C LEU A 109 17.81 11.16 2.53
N LEU A 110 16.72 10.38 2.59
CA LEU A 110 15.99 10.08 3.82
C LEU A 110 16.70 9.05 4.72
N GLN A 111 17.96 8.70 4.42
CA GLN A 111 18.78 7.72 5.13
C GLN A 111 18.12 6.35 5.23
N PHE A 112 17.45 5.93 4.15
CA PHE A 112 16.98 4.56 4.07
C PHE A 112 18.17 3.66 3.78
N ASP A 113 18.25 2.49 4.43
CA ASP A 113 19.14 1.44 3.95
C ASP A 113 18.65 0.99 2.58
N ILE A 114 19.39 1.36 1.53
CA ILE A 114 18.97 1.12 0.16
C ILE A 114 18.75 -0.38 -0.12
N LYS A 115 19.50 -1.27 0.53
CA LYS A 115 19.43 -2.71 0.30
C LYS A 115 18.31 -3.36 1.13
N ASN A 116 18.20 -2.97 2.39
CA ASN A 116 17.36 -3.62 3.40
C ASN A 116 15.99 -2.94 3.56
N GLU A 117 15.91 -1.61 3.52
CA GLU A 117 14.65 -0.85 3.70
C GLU A 117 13.99 -0.48 2.36
N TRP A 118 14.78 -0.22 1.31
CA TRP A 118 14.23 0.21 0.01
C TRP A 118 14.10 -0.91 -1.02
N LEU A 119 15.19 -1.61 -1.35
CA LEU A 119 15.24 -2.60 -2.43
C LEU A 119 14.82 -4.00 -1.95
N THR A 120 15.75 -4.95 -1.99
CA THR A 120 15.54 -6.39 -1.85
C THR A 120 14.98 -6.80 -0.49
N GLY A 121 15.18 -6.00 0.56
CA GLY A 121 14.68 -6.29 1.90
C GLY A 121 13.38 -5.58 2.28
N GLY A 122 12.87 -4.66 1.45
CA GLY A 122 11.92 -3.65 1.92
C GLY A 122 10.81 -3.30 0.94
N ILE A 123 10.59 -2.01 0.70
CA ILE A 123 9.44 -1.49 -0.06
C ILE A 123 9.35 -2.09 -1.46
N THR A 124 10.47 -2.19 -2.19
CA THR A 124 10.50 -2.74 -3.55
C THR A 124 10.11 -4.22 -3.57
N ARG A 125 10.55 -5.00 -2.58
CA ARG A 125 10.13 -6.40 -2.44
C ARG A 125 8.62 -6.53 -2.25
N LEU A 126 8.03 -5.69 -1.40
CA LEU A 126 6.57 -5.70 -1.17
C LEU A 126 5.79 -5.28 -2.43
N LEU A 127 6.29 -4.31 -3.20
CA LEU A 127 5.70 -3.94 -4.49
C LEU A 127 5.77 -5.11 -5.50
N ALA A 128 6.87 -5.86 -5.54
CA ALA A 128 7.03 -7.04 -6.38
C ALA A 128 6.06 -8.16 -5.97
N VAL A 129 5.86 -8.39 -4.66
CA VAL A 129 4.83 -9.31 -4.15
C VAL A 129 3.45 -8.92 -4.65
N ILE A 130 3.07 -7.64 -4.52
CA ILE A 130 1.77 -7.14 -4.99
C ILE A 130 1.60 -7.34 -6.50
N TYR A 131 2.65 -7.06 -7.28
CA TYR A 131 2.66 -7.31 -8.72
C TYR A 131 2.41 -8.79 -9.05
N HIS A 132 3.16 -9.69 -8.41
CA HIS A 132 3.03 -11.13 -8.63
C HIS A 132 1.66 -11.67 -8.20
N LEU A 133 1.08 -11.17 -7.11
CA LEU A 133 -0.29 -11.51 -6.69
C LEU A 133 -1.34 -11.01 -7.69
N GLY A 134 -1.14 -9.82 -8.26
CA GLY A 134 -1.97 -9.31 -9.36
C GLY A 134 -1.92 -10.20 -10.61
N CYS A 135 -0.74 -10.70 -10.97
CA CYS A 135 -0.57 -11.66 -12.08
C CYS A 135 -1.08 -13.08 -11.76
N ALA A 136 -1.04 -13.47 -10.48
CA ALA A 136 -1.54 -14.76 -10.02
C ALA A 136 -3.05 -14.90 -10.20
N GLY A 137 -3.80 -13.81 -9.96
CA GLY A 137 -5.25 -13.79 -10.06
C GLY A 137 -5.92 -14.75 -9.08
N TYR A 138 -7.20 -15.03 -9.27
CA TYR A 138 -7.95 -15.93 -8.40
C TYR A 138 -8.94 -16.77 -9.23
N CYS A 139 -9.17 -18.00 -8.78
CA CYS A 139 -10.26 -18.82 -9.31
C CYS A 139 -11.54 -18.62 -8.48
N ASN A 140 -12.68 -18.52 -9.18
CA ASN A 140 -14.00 -18.48 -8.52
C ASN A 140 -14.53 -19.87 -8.15
N GLU A 141 -13.89 -20.92 -8.65
CA GLU A 141 -14.24 -22.31 -8.39
C GLU A 141 -13.35 -22.90 -7.30
N LEU A 142 -13.92 -23.80 -6.51
CA LEU A 142 -13.16 -24.58 -5.55
C LEU A 142 -12.45 -25.73 -6.29
N ASN A 143 -11.23 -26.05 -5.87
CA ASN A 143 -10.56 -27.26 -6.35
C ASN A 143 -11.18 -28.54 -5.75
N GLU A 144 -10.65 -29.71 -6.14
CA GLU A 144 -11.08 -31.03 -5.63
C GLU A 144 -11.04 -31.16 -4.10
N LYS A 145 -10.27 -30.32 -3.41
CA LYS A 145 -10.15 -30.26 -1.95
C LYS A 145 -11.09 -29.22 -1.30
N ASN A 146 -12.02 -28.65 -2.06
CA ASN A 146 -12.89 -27.55 -1.64
C ASN A 146 -12.12 -26.29 -1.20
N LEU A 147 -10.98 -25.99 -1.83
CA LEU A 147 -10.16 -24.82 -1.54
C LEU A 147 -10.14 -23.84 -2.72
N LEU A 148 -10.12 -22.55 -2.42
CA LEU A 148 -9.82 -21.51 -3.42
C LEU A 148 -8.33 -21.56 -3.76
N TYR A 149 -7.99 -21.16 -4.98
CA TYR A 149 -6.63 -21.20 -5.48
C TYR A 149 -6.33 -20.07 -6.48
N PHE A 150 -5.04 -19.79 -6.68
CA PHE A 150 -4.56 -18.86 -7.69
C PHE A 150 -4.70 -19.44 -9.10
N THR A 151 -5.15 -18.63 -10.07
CA THR A 151 -5.25 -19.06 -11.47
C THR A 151 -3.88 -19.32 -12.09
N ASN A 152 -2.90 -18.47 -11.79
CA ASN A 152 -1.52 -18.60 -12.24
C ASN A 152 -0.61 -18.95 -11.06
N TYR A 153 -0.35 -20.26 -10.93
CA TYR A 153 0.49 -20.84 -9.88
C TYR A 153 1.91 -20.29 -9.87
N GLN A 154 2.53 -20.11 -11.04
CA GLN A 154 3.92 -19.65 -11.14
C GLN A 154 4.07 -18.24 -10.56
N SER A 155 3.14 -17.34 -10.85
CA SER A 155 3.16 -15.98 -10.28
C SER A 155 2.95 -16.02 -8.76
N ALA A 156 2.03 -16.85 -8.26
CA ALA A 156 1.81 -17.01 -6.83
C ALA A 156 3.05 -17.57 -6.11
N GLN A 157 3.76 -18.52 -6.73
CA GLN A 157 5.00 -19.08 -6.21
C GLN A 157 6.09 -18.01 -6.05
N TYR A 158 6.22 -17.07 -7.00
CA TYR A 158 7.14 -15.94 -6.87
C TYR A 158 6.75 -15.01 -5.71
N ALA A 159 5.45 -14.72 -5.53
CA ALA A 159 4.98 -13.93 -4.39
C ALA A 159 5.32 -14.61 -3.04
N ALA A 160 5.07 -15.91 -2.92
CA ALA A 160 5.39 -16.68 -1.72
C ALA A 160 6.90 -16.68 -1.42
N TYR A 161 7.73 -16.87 -2.45
CA TYR A 161 9.18 -16.82 -2.33
C TYR A 161 9.67 -15.47 -1.79
N LEU A 162 9.15 -14.36 -2.34
CA LEU A 162 9.48 -13.01 -1.89
C LEU A 162 8.96 -12.70 -0.47
N LEU A 163 7.86 -13.32 -0.05
CA LEU A 163 7.36 -13.24 1.33
C LEU A 163 8.09 -14.20 2.29
N HIS A 164 9.04 -14.99 1.78
CA HIS A 164 9.77 -16.01 2.55
C HIS A 164 8.84 -17.05 3.21
N CYS A 165 7.77 -17.44 2.52
CA CYS A 165 6.86 -18.50 2.96
C CYS A 165 6.63 -19.54 1.86
N SER A 166 6.02 -20.67 2.21
CA SER A 166 5.58 -21.65 1.21
C SER A 166 4.30 -21.15 0.52
N LEU A 167 4.03 -21.64 -0.69
CA LEU A 167 2.80 -21.31 -1.39
C LEU A 167 1.56 -21.80 -0.63
N ASP A 168 1.64 -22.94 0.05
CA ASP A 168 0.54 -23.46 0.87
C ASP A 168 0.23 -22.50 2.02
N THR A 169 1.25 -22.00 2.71
CA THR A 169 1.08 -20.96 3.75
C THR A 169 0.47 -19.69 3.17
N LEU A 170 0.92 -19.23 1.99
CA LEU A 170 0.34 -18.06 1.35
C LEU A 170 -1.14 -18.27 0.98
N ASN A 171 -1.49 -19.45 0.44
CA ASN A 171 -2.88 -19.81 0.14
C ASN A 171 -3.75 -19.81 1.39
N GLU A 172 -3.25 -20.34 2.51
CA GLU A 172 -3.97 -20.31 3.79
C GLU A 172 -4.16 -18.87 4.28
N LEU A 173 -3.11 -18.05 4.29
CA LEU A 173 -3.20 -16.66 4.74
C LEU A 173 -4.23 -15.84 3.95
N ILE A 174 -4.33 -16.08 2.64
CA ILE A 174 -5.23 -15.32 1.77
C ILE A 174 -6.65 -15.91 1.77
N PHE A 175 -6.80 -17.22 1.55
CA PHE A 175 -8.11 -17.81 1.25
C PHE A 175 -8.77 -18.55 2.43
N TYR A 176 -8.04 -18.89 3.49
CA TYR A 176 -8.63 -19.58 4.65
C TYR A 176 -9.72 -18.79 5.40
N PRO A 177 -9.72 -17.44 5.44
CA PRO A 177 -10.85 -16.68 6.02
C PRO A 177 -12.22 -17.03 5.39
N VAL A 178 -12.25 -17.48 4.12
CA VAL A 178 -13.47 -17.93 3.43
C VAL A 178 -13.92 -19.32 3.88
N LEU A 179 -12.98 -20.17 4.28
CA LEU A 179 -13.22 -21.57 4.65
C LEU A 179 -13.69 -21.72 6.10
N ARG A 180 -13.47 -20.69 6.93
CA ARG A 180 -14.05 -20.60 8.25
C ARG A 180 -15.55 -20.29 8.07
N LYS A 181 -16.37 -21.34 7.97
CA LYS A 181 -17.81 -21.22 8.26
C LYS A 181 -17.94 -20.38 9.54
N PRO A 182 -18.84 -19.39 9.62
CA PRO A 182 -19.08 -18.72 10.88
C PRO A 182 -19.46 -19.79 11.88
N THR A 183 -18.53 -20.18 12.74
CA THR A 183 -18.83 -21.01 13.89
C THR A 183 -19.68 -20.10 14.75
N THR A 184 -20.98 -20.37 14.78
CA THR A 184 -21.94 -19.84 15.74
C THR A 184 -21.38 -20.03 17.14
N ASN A 185 -20.63 -19.04 17.62
CA ASN A 185 -20.09 -18.97 18.97
C ASN A 185 -19.83 -17.50 19.28
N HIS A 186 -20.91 -16.75 19.40
CA HIS A 186 -20.97 -15.68 20.37
C HIS A 186 -22.26 -15.84 21.17
N TYR A 187 -22.08 -16.39 22.36
CA TYR A 187 -22.95 -16.18 23.51
C TYR A 187 -23.23 -14.68 23.62
N TYR A 188 -24.46 -14.25 23.34
CA TYR A 188 -25.14 -13.17 24.06
C TYR A 188 -26.63 -13.20 23.70
N TYR A 189 -27.45 -13.11 24.74
CA TYR A 189 -28.93 -13.02 24.78
C TYR A 189 -29.75 -14.32 24.83
N HIS A 190 -30.06 -14.70 26.07
CA HIS A 190 -31.37 -15.22 26.46
C HIS A 190 -32.51 -14.44 25.77
N HIS A 191 -33.28 -15.06 24.87
CA HIS A 191 -34.72 -15.30 25.04
C HIS A 191 -35.36 -15.91 23.78
N HIS A 192 -36.19 -16.93 24.04
CA HIS A 192 -37.36 -17.39 23.28
C HIS A 192 -37.22 -17.89 21.82
N HIS A 193 -37.46 -19.20 21.69
CA HIS A 193 -38.16 -19.86 20.59
C HIS A 193 -39.13 -18.93 19.83
N ILE A 194 -38.97 -18.85 18.50
CA ILE A 194 -39.99 -19.15 17.49
C ILE A 194 -39.25 -19.28 16.14
N GLU A 195 -39.53 -20.38 15.44
CA GLU A 195 -39.08 -20.68 14.09
C GLU A 195 -39.50 -19.57 13.12
N ASN A 196 -38.56 -18.99 12.35
CA ASN A 196 -38.86 -18.41 11.05
C ASN A 196 -37.64 -18.49 10.13
N ASN A 197 -37.89 -19.10 8.98
CA ASN A 197 -36.92 -19.65 8.05
C ASN A 197 -36.58 -18.62 6.96
N ASN A 198 -35.95 -17.49 7.29
CA ASN A 198 -35.72 -16.38 6.33
C ASN A 198 -34.44 -15.52 6.52
N ASP A 199 -33.39 -16.01 7.21
CA ASP A 199 -32.20 -15.18 7.54
C ASP A 199 -30.92 -15.44 6.72
N ASN A 200 -31.03 -15.94 5.48
CA ASN A 200 -29.85 -16.16 4.62
C ASN A 200 -29.42 -14.94 3.79
N GLN A 201 -30.03 -13.77 3.97
CA GLN A 201 -29.85 -12.63 3.05
C GLN A 201 -28.74 -11.64 3.46
N TYR A 202 -28.09 -11.82 4.61
CA TYR A 202 -27.04 -10.90 5.12
C TYR A 202 -25.72 -11.59 5.53
N CYS A 203 -25.51 -12.86 5.21
CA CYS A 203 -24.18 -13.47 5.34
C CYS A 203 -23.27 -12.90 4.24
N ILE A 204 -22.27 -12.09 4.60
CA ILE A 204 -21.23 -11.63 3.67
C ILE A 204 -20.54 -12.87 3.11
N LYS A 205 -20.88 -13.25 1.88
CA LYS A 205 -20.22 -14.35 1.18
C LYS A 205 -18.86 -13.85 0.72
N TRP A 206 -17.83 -14.10 1.51
CA TRP A 206 -16.45 -13.84 1.11
C TRP A 206 -16.13 -14.63 -0.15
N THR A 207 -15.59 -13.97 -1.17
CA THR A 207 -15.15 -14.60 -2.41
C THR A 207 -13.63 -14.59 -2.48
N ALA A 208 -13.04 -15.45 -3.33
CA ALA A 208 -11.61 -15.44 -3.60
C ALA A 208 -11.10 -14.06 -4.02
N LYS A 209 -11.90 -13.34 -4.83
CA LYS A 209 -11.65 -11.95 -5.20
C LYS A 209 -11.48 -11.09 -3.97
N ASN A 210 -12.49 -11.06 -3.09
CA ASN A 210 -12.51 -10.18 -1.93
C ASN A 210 -11.31 -10.43 -1.02
N CYS A 211 -10.95 -11.69 -0.79
CA CYS A 211 -9.84 -12.06 0.07
C CYS A 211 -8.48 -11.67 -0.52
N LEU A 212 -8.25 -11.96 -1.80
CA LEU A 212 -7.02 -11.54 -2.47
C LEU A 212 -6.92 -10.01 -2.51
N HIS A 213 -8.03 -9.33 -2.83
CA HIS A 213 -8.07 -7.88 -2.90
C HIS A 213 -7.78 -7.25 -1.54
N ALA A 214 -8.40 -7.74 -0.46
CA ALA A 214 -8.14 -7.24 0.88
C ALA A 214 -6.66 -7.42 1.28
N PHE A 215 -6.10 -8.61 1.06
CA PHE A 215 -4.70 -8.89 1.37
C PHE A 215 -3.74 -7.96 0.61
N VAL A 216 -3.97 -7.77 -0.69
CA VAL A 216 -3.14 -6.89 -1.53
C VAL A 216 -3.29 -5.42 -1.13
N GLN A 217 -4.50 -4.97 -0.79
CA GLN A 217 -4.75 -3.61 -0.31
C GLN A 217 -4.08 -3.35 1.04
N ASP A 218 -4.09 -4.32 1.95
CA ASP A 218 -3.44 -4.20 3.26
C ASP A 218 -1.91 -4.21 3.13
N LEU A 219 -1.35 -5.03 2.22
CA LEU A 219 0.07 -4.94 1.87
C LEU A 219 0.46 -3.57 1.31
N TYR A 220 -0.35 -2.99 0.43
CA TYR A 220 -0.07 -1.66 -0.11
C TYR A 220 -0.17 -0.58 0.96
N ASN A 221 -1.17 -0.66 1.85
CA ASN A 221 -1.27 0.23 3.01
C ASN A 221 -0.05 0.12 3.92
N MET A 222 0.45 -1.08 4.17
CA MET A 222 1.67 -1.29 4.97
C MET A 222 2.87 -0.55 4.35
N ILE A 223 3.02 -0.59 3.01
CA ILE A 223 4.06 0.18 2.31
C ILE A 223 3.90 1.69 2.59
N ILE A 224 2.67 2.21 2.51
CA ILE A 224 2.37 3.61 2.79
C ILE A 224 2.71 3.98 4.24
N ASP A 225 2.34 3.14 5.21
CA ASP A 225 2.61 3.38 6.62
C ASP A 225 4.12 3.39 6.91
N ILE A 226 4.88 2.46 6.30
CA ILE A 226 6.34 2.44 6.35
C ILE A 226 6.92 3.73 5.78
N LEU A 227 6.47 4.16 4.60
CA LEU A 227 6.93 5.39 3.96
C LEU A 227 6.70 6.63 4.83
N ILE A 228 5.49 6.78 5.37
CA ILE A 228 5.14 7.92 6.23
C ILE A 228 5.98 7.89 7.51
N SER A 229 6.12 6.72 8.13
CA SER A 229 6.91 6.55 9.34
C SER A 229 8.38 6.93 9.10
N LEU A 230 8.94 6.53 7.97
CA LEU A 230 10.33 6.82 7.63
C LEU A 230 10.54 8.30 7.27
N ILE A 231 9.62 8.92 6.52
CA ILE A 231 9.65 10.38 6.25
C ILE A 231 9.60 11.16 7.55
N ASN A 232 8.68 10.81 8.45
CA ASN A 232 8.55 11.47 9.74
C ASN A 232 9.80 11.23 10.61
N ARG A 233 10.40 10.02 10.60
CA ARG A 233 11.67 9.72 11.30
C ARG A 233 12.78 10.66 10.89
N TYR A 234 12.98 10.86 9.59
CA TYR A 234 14.07 11.67 9.06
C TYR A 234 13.94 13.16 9.45
N VAL A 235 12.73 13.69 9.41
CA VAL A 235 12.48 15.09 9.75
C VAL A 235 12.95 15.43 11.17
N TYR A 236 12.74 14.53 12.13
CA TYR A 236 13.20 14.74 13.52
C TYR A 236 14.73 14.69 13.68
N LEU A 237 15.49 14.21 12.68
CA LEU A 237 16.94 14.12 12.73
C LEU A 237 17.66 15.36 12.17
N PHE A 238 16.95 16.21 11.42
CA PHE A 238 17.52 17.38 10.71
C PHE A 238 17.10 18.72 11.30
N ILE A 239 16.30 18.69 12.35
CA ILE A 239 15.80 19.85 13.06
C ILE A 239 16.23 19.76 14.52
#